data_AF-A0AAJ2KYJ8-F1
#
_entry.id   AF-A0AAJ2KYJ8-F1
#
_cell.length_a   1.000
_cell.length_b   1.000
_cell.length_c   1.000
_cell.angle_alpha   90.00
_cell.angle_beta   90.00
_cell.angle_gamma   90.00
#
_symmetry.space_group_name_H-M   'P 1'
#
loop_
_entity.id
_entity.type
_entity.pdbx_description
1 polymer ?
#
loop_
_entity_poly.entity_id
_entity_poly.type
_entity_poly.pdbx_seq_one_letter_code
_entity_poly.pdbx_strand_id
1 'polypeptide(L)' 'MSDIYIIKLTTNDGGEYKGQMSRRQPELVNGFVPLATETGQWLYFAPADVKRVEFTPVPAEQTEQPSEQTTE' A
#
# COMPACT_ATOMS: atom_id res chain seq x y z
N MET A 1 -11.33 -3.96 13.09
CA MET A 1 -10.05 -3.37 12.63
C MET A 1 -10.09 -3.33 11.13
N SER A 2 -9.54 -2.30 10.49
CA SER A 2 -9.52 -2.25 9.03
C SER A 2 -8.68 -3.37 8.46
N ASP A 3 -9.19 -3.99 7.39
CA ASP A 3 -8.44 -4.93 6.59
C ASP A 3 -7.65 -4.25 5.48
N ILE A 4 -7.78 -2.92 5.32
CA ILE A 4 -7.17 -2.13 4.24
C ILE A 4 -6.38 -0.96 4.83
N TYR A 5 -5.17 -0.77 4.31
CA TYR A 5 -4.27 0.31 4.71
C TYR A 5 -3.88 1.14 3.50
N ILE A 6 -3.89 2.47 3.66
CA ILE A 6 -3.17 3.39 2.79
C ILE A 6 -1.73 3.39 3.27
N ILE A 7 -0.82 3.04 2.37
CA ILE A 7 0.61 2.99 2.63
C ILE A 7 1.27 4.19 1.97
N LYS A 8 2.02 4.97 2.75
CA LYS A 8 2.90 6.03 2.24
C LYS A 8 4.35 5.62 2.44
N LEU A 9 5.10 5.51 1.34
CA LEU A 9 6.52 5.22 1.32
C LEU A 9 7.30 6.49 0.95
N THR A 10 8.31 6.82 1.75
CA THR A 10 9.23 7.92 1.48
C THR A 10 10.64 7.37 1.30
N THR A 11 11.29 7.71 0.19
CA THR A 11 12.68 7.33 -0.10
C THR A 11 13.67 8.35 0.47
N ASN A 12 14.94 7.95 0.56
CA ASN A 12 16.01 8.78 1.14
C ASN A 12 16.27 10.08 0.36
N ASP A 13 16.04 10.06 -0.95
CA ASP A 13 16.11 11.22 -1.85
C ASP A 13 14.87 12.12 -1.81
N GLY A 14 13.86 11.78 -1.02
CA GLY A 14 12.63 12.56 -0.84
C GLY A 14 11.47 12.18 -1.77
N GLY A 15 11.61 11.12 -2.58
CA GLY A 15 10.49 10.55 -3.33
C GLY A 15 9.36 10.07 -2.42
N GLU A 16 8.11 10.27 -2.85
CA GLU A 16 6.92 9.81 -2.13
C GLU A 16 6.05 8.93 -3.02
N TYR A 17 5.67 7.76 -2.50
CA TYR A 17 4.83 6.79 -3.19
C TYR A 17 3.66 6.40 -2.31
N LYS A 18 2.51 6.18 -2.93
CA LYS A 18 1.28 5.78 -2.25
C LYS A 18 0.73 4.48 -2.82
N GLY A 19 0.16 3.68 -1.95
CA GLY A 19 -0.47 2.42 -2.30
C GLY A 19 -1.59 2.04 -1.34
N GLN A 20 -2.37 1.04 -1.72
CA GLN A 20 -3.45 0.49 -0.91
C GLN A 20 -3.30 -1.02 -0.84
N MET A 21 -3.28 -1.59 0.37
CA MET A 21 -3.10 -3.03 0.57
C MET A 21 -3.86 -3.56 1.76
N SER A 22 -4.12 -4.88 1.75
CA SER A 22 -4.60 -5.61 2.92
C SER A 22 -3.50 -6.12 3.88
N ARG A 23 -2.36 -5.42 3.91
CA ARG A 23 -1.21 -5.75 4.78
C ARG A 23 -1.30 -4.99 6.09
N ARG A 24 -1.44 -5.73 7.20
CA ARG A 24 -1.54 -5.15 8.55
C ARG A 24 -0.21 -4.80 9.18
N GLN A 25 0.89 -5.35 8.65
CA GLN A 25 2.24 -5.15 9.18
C GLN A 25 3.24 -4.90 8.05
N PRO A 26 4.32 -4.14 8.31
CA PRO A 26 5.43 -4.01 7.37
C PRO A 26 6.12 -5.37 7.18
N GLU A 27 6.33 -5.77 5.93
CA GLU A 27 7.01 -7.01 5.57
C GLU A 27 7.99 -6.77 4.43
N LEU A 28 9.05 -7.59 4.36
CA LEU A 28 9.94 -7.65 3.20
C LEU A 28 9.58 -8.86 2.34
N VAL A 29 9.58 -8.68 1.02
CA VAL A 29 9.40 -9.74 0.02
C VAL A 29 10.70 -9.88 -0.74
N ASN A 30 11.35 -11.04 -0.61
CA ASN A 30 12.70 -11.29 -1.16
C ASN A 30 13.72 -10.20 -0.77
N GLY A 31 13.57 -9.63 0.42
CA GLY A 31 14.44 -8.56 0.93
C GLY A 31 14.07 -7.15 0.47
N PHE A 32 13.01 -6.96 -0.32
CA PHE A 32 12.52 -5.65 -0.77
C PHE A 32 11.27 -5.23 -0.02
N VAL A 33 11.05 -3.92 0.09
CA VAL A 33 9.80 -3.33 0.60
C VAL A 33 8.79 -3.27 -0.56
N PRO A 34 7.70 -4.04 -0.54
CA PRO A 34 6.72 -4.02 -1.61
C PRO A 34 5.71 -2.86 -1.42
N LEU A 35 5.29 -2.24 -2.52
CA LEU A 35 4.19 -1.29 -2.57
C LEU A 35 3.29 -1.57 -3.78
N ALA A 36 1.98 -1.70 -3.57
CA ALA A 36 0.99 -1.92 -4.60
C ALA A 36 0.24 -0.61 -4.78
N THR A 37 0.36 -0.04 -5.97
CA THR A 37 -0.30 1.22 -6.31
C THR A 37 -1.80 1.00 -6.47
N GLU A 38 -2.56 2.10 -6.55
CA GLU A 38 -4.01 2.05 -6.80
C GLU A 38 -4.37 1.40 -8.15
N THR A 39 -3.44 1.38 -9.11
CA THR A 39 -3.61 0.71 -10.41
C THR A 39 -3.33 -0.80 -10.36
N GLY A 40 -2.96 -1.34 -9.20
CA GLY A 40 -2.58 -2.75 -9.04
C GLY A 40 -1.14 -3.07 -9.46
N GLN A 41 -0.32 -2.07 -9.80
CA GLN A 41 1.10 -2.27 -10.08
C GLN A 41 1.88 -2.51 -8.79
N TRP A 42 2.76 -3.51 -8.79
CA TRP A 42 3.71 -3.73 -7.70
C TRP A 42 5.04 -3.03 -7.95
N LEU A 43 5.47 -2.26 -6.97
CA LEU A 43 6.78 -1.65 -6.87
C LEU A 43 7.56 -2.33 -5.74
N TYR A 44 8.86 -2.50 -5.92
CA TYR A 44 9.75 -3.11 -4.93
C TYR A 44 10.92 -2.18 -4.68
N PHE A 45 11.06 -1.72 -3.44
CA PHE A 45 12.10 -0.78 -3.04
C PHE A 45 13.18 -1.50 -2.26
N ALA A 46 14.45 -1.22 -2.54
CA ALA A 46 15.52 -1.73 -1.70
C ALA A 46 15.42 -1.07 -0.31
N PRO A 47 15.56 -1.81 0.81
CA PRO A 47 15.44 -1.22 2.14
C PRO A 47 16.42 -0.07 2.39
N ALA A 48 17.60 -0.11 1.76
CA ALA A 48 18.61 0.93 1.84
C ALA A 48 18.17 2.28 1.22
N ASP A 49 17.16 2.27 0.35
CA ASP A 49 16.64 3.47 -0.32
C ASP A 49 15.40 4.03 0.37
N VAL A 50 14.81 3.28 1.32
CA VAL A 50 13.58 3.65 2.02
C VAL A 50 13.91 4.37 3.31
N LYS A 51 13.38 5.58 3.47
CA LYS A 51 13.50 6.38 4.68
C LYS A 51 12.42 6.05 5.70
N ARG A 52 11.19 5.88 5.23
CA ARG A 52 10.01 5.62 6.08
C ARG A 52 8.91 4.92 5.30
N VAL A 53 8.18 4.03 5.98
CA VAL A 53 6.91 3.48 5.52
C VAL A 53 5.86 3.74 6.59
N GLU A 54 4.76 4.38 6.21
CA GLU A 54 3.64 4.69 7.09
C GLU A 54 2.40 3.91 6.64
N PHE A 55 1.74 3.26 7.60
CA PHE A 55 0.54 2.46 7.38
C PHE A 55 -0.64 3.14 8.09
N THR A 56 -1.59 3.64 7.32
CA THR A 56 -2.79 4.30 7.83
C THR A 56 -4.01 3.42 7.58
N PRO A 57 -4.67 2.88 8.62
CA PRO A 57 -5.85 2.05 8.43
C PRO A 57 -7.00 2.86 7.84
N VAL A 58 -7.69 2.31 6.85
CA VAL A 58 -8.89 2.92 6.25
C VAL A 58 -10.10 2.57 7.12
N PRO A 59 -10.90 3.52 7.62
CA PRO A 59 -12.10 3.19 8.40
C PRO A 59 -13.04 2.23 7.63
N ALA A 60 -13.61 1.25 8.34
CA ALA A 60 -14.41 0.17 7.73
C ALA A 60 -15.67 0.68 7.00
N GLU A 61 -16.23 1.81 7.41
CA GLU A 61 -17.38 2.46 6.74
C GLU A 61 -17.05 2.96 5.31
N GLN A 62 -15.77 3.05 4.94
CA GLN A 62 -15.34 3.50 3.61
C GLN A 62 -15.07 2.35 2.62
N THR A 63 -15.05 1.09 3.10
CA THR A 63 -14.78 -0.10 2.27
C THR A 63 -16.02 -0.70 1.59
N GLU A 64 -17.22 -0.17 1.83
CA GLU A 64 -18.49 -0.68 1.30
C GLU A 64 -18.99 0.04 0.02
N GLN A 65 -18.10 0.68 -0.76
CA GLN A 65 -18.50 1.11 -2.10
C GLN A 65 -18.56 -0.11 -3.03
N PRO A 66 -19.74 -0.44 -3.61
CA PRO A 66 -19.90 -1.63 -4.43
C PRO A 66 -19.10 -1.46 -5.72
N SER A 67 -18.21 -2.42 -6.02
CA SER A 67 -17.79 -2.63 -7.39
C SER A 67 -19.03 -3.13 -8.14
N GLU A 68 -19.67 -2.20 -8.83
CA GLU A 68 -20.87 -2.44 -9.62
C GLU A 68 -20.66 -3.61 -10.58
N GLN A 69 -21.67 -4.48 -10.58
CA GLN A 69 -21.86 -5.58 -11.51
C GLN A 69 -21.74 -5.08 -12.95
N THR A 70 -20.92 -5.72 -13.77
CA THR A 70 -21.14 -5.74 -15.23
C THR A 70 -21.23 -7.20 -15.65
N THR A 71 -22.48 -7.68 -15.66
CA THR A 71 -22.94 -8.75 -16.54
C THR A 71 -22.97 -8.19 -17.96
N GLU A 72 -22.32 -8.86 -18.90
CA GLU A 72 -22.88 -9.32 -20.19
C GLU A 72 -21.92 -10.30 -20.87
#